data_AF-A0A7S4PBB8-F1
#
_entry.id   AF-A0A7S4PBB8-F1
#
_cell.length_a   1.000
_cell.length_b   1.000
_cell.length_c   1.000
_cell.angle_alpha   90.00
_cell.angle_beta   90.00
_cell.angle_gamma   90.00
#
_symmetry.space_group_name_H-M   'P 1'
#
loop_
_entity.id
_entity.type
_entity.pdbx_description
1 polymer ?
#
loop_
_entity_poly.entity_id
_entity_poly.type
_entity_poly.pdbx_seq_one_letter_code
_entity_poly.pdbx_strand_id
1 'polypeptide(L)'
;KQVENVANKYGVHRVYLATDDESAVQYVRAVYRELDIIHIQIDRREFHSNWFIEYRMKASMESNDASFLDLQMVADSTIIDLALLAESDYLIGAFSSHFSRLVLELSVSMKGYVPPYVSLDYAYGMPGIFPPYARPQ
;
A
#
# COMPACT_ATOMS: atom_id res chain seq x y z
N LYS A 1 -1.21 -14.46 8.20
CA LYS A 1 0.05 -15.26 8.18
C LYS A 1 1.31 -14.39 8.27
N GLN A 2 1.65 -13.55 7.28
CA GLN A 2 2.89 -12.75 7.39
C GLN A 2 2.81 -11.70 8.51
N VAL A 3 1.66 -11.05 8.67
CA VAL A 3 1.41 -10.11 9.79
C VAL A 3 1.62 -10.79 11.15
N GLU A 4 1.05 -11.99 11.36
CA GLU A 4 1.24 -12.77 12.61
C GLU A 4 2.71 -13.16 12.83
N ASN A 5 3.41 -13.58 11.78
CA ASN A 5 4.81 -13.96 11.89
C ASN A 5 5.68 -12.77 12.35
N VAL A 6 5.43 -11.59 11.79
CA VAL A 6 6.11 -10.35 12.19
C VAL A 6 5.70 -9.94 13.61
N ALA A 7 4.41 -9.99 13.93
CA ALA A 7 3.89 -9.69 15.26
C ALA A 7 4.50 -10.56 16.34
N ASN A 8 4.50 -11.88 16.16
CA ASN A 8 5.01 -12.83 17.15
C ASN A 8 6.54 -12.76 17.28
N LYS A 9 7.26 -12.52 16.18
CA LYS A 9 8.73 -12.51 16.19
C LYS A 9 9.30 -11.20 16.75
N TYR A 10 8.62 -10.07 16.49
CA TYR A 10 9.16 -8.74 16.80
C TYR A 10 8.33 -7.95 17.81
N GLY A 11 7.27 -8.54 18.38
CA GLY A 11 6.41 -7.87 19.35
C GLY A 11 5.59 -6.72 18.75
N VAL A 12 5.17 -6.85 17.48
CA VAL A 12 4.35 -5.82 16.83
C VAL A 12 2.91 -5.96 17.31
N HIS A 13 2.39 -4.90 17.92
CA HIS A 13 1.01 -4.84 18.42
C HIS A 13 0.13 -3.88 17.63
N ARG A 14 0.71 -3.06 16.76
CA ARG A 14 0.01 -2.03 15.99
C ARG A 14 0.31 -2.19 14.51
N VAL A 15 -0.73 -2.18 13.70
CA VAL A 15 -0.62 -2.35 12.24
C VAL A 15 -1.36 -1.22 11.56
N TYR A 16 -0.64 -0.44 10.75
CA TYR A 16 -1.27 0.46 9.80
C TYR A 16 -1.64 -0.30 8.53
N LEU A 17 -2.90 -0.21 8.11
CA LEU A 17 -3.41 -0.86 6.90
C LEU A 17 -3.83 0.19 5.88
N ALA A 18 -3.00 0.38 4.85
CA ALA A 18 -3.34 1.15 3.67
C ALA A 18 -4.07 0.25 2.66
N THR A 19 -5.38 0.39 2.58
CA THR A 19 -6.22 -0.34 1.62
C THR A 19 -7.40 0.54 1.21
N ASP A 20 -7.85 0.36 -0.02
CA ASP A 20 -9.09 0.91 -0.55
C ASP A 20 -10.30 -0.01 -0.29
N ASP A 21 -10.09 -1.23 0.20
CA ASP A 21 -11.15 -2.21 0.46
C ASP A 21 -11.55 -2.26 1.94
N GLU A 22 -12.70 -1.66 2.27
CA GLU A 22 -13.26 -1.68 3.63
C GLU A 22 -13.54 -3.11 4.12
N SER A 23 -13.86 -4.05 3.23
CA SER A 23 -14.09 -5.45 3.61
C SER A 23 -12.80 -6.12 4.09
N ALA A 24 -11.65 -5.74 3.52
CA ALA A 24 -10.34 -6.20 3.97
C ALA A 24 -10.02 -5.68 5.39
N VAL A 25 -10.38 -4.43 5.70
CA VAL A 25 -10.21 -3.85 7.05
C VAL A 25 -11.02 -4.62 8.08
N GLN A 26 -12.29 -4.89 7.78
CA GLN A 26 -13.18 -5.65 8.66
C GLN A 26 -12.69 -7.08 8.86
N TYR A 27 -12.22 -7.73 7.80
CA TYR A 27 -11.63 -9.06 7.85
C TYR A 27 -10.39 -9.09 8.76
N VAL A 28 -9.44 -8.17 8.56
CA VAL A 28 -8.21 -8.08 9.35
C VAL A 28 -8.53 -7.85 10.83
N ARG A 29 -9.47 -6.97 11.15
CA ARG A 29 -9.93 -6.75 12.54
C ARG A 29 -10.58 -7.99 13.16
N ALA A 30 -11.35 -8.74 12.37
CA ALA A 30 -12.02 -9.94 12.85
C ALA A 30 -11.04 -11.09 13.13
N VAL A 31 -10.01 -11.23 12.29
CA VAL A 31 -9.00 -12.29 12.34
C VAL A 31 -7.89 -11.98 13.36
N TYR A 32 -7.42 -10.73 13.43
CA TYR A 32 -6.29 -10.32 14.26
C TYR A 32 -6.74 -9.47 15.45
N ARG A 33 -7.46 -10.08 16.39
CA ARG A 33 -8.11 -9.37 17.52
C ARG A 33 -7.11 -8.79 18.52
N GLU A 34 -5.92 -9.35 18.58
CA GLU A 34 -4.84 -8.93 19.48
C GLU A 34 -4.04 -7.74 18.93
N LEU A 35 -4.27 -7.34 17.67
CA LEU A 35 -3.58 -6.24 17.02
C LEU A 35 -4.45 -4.97 16.99
N ASP A 36 -3.82 -3.84 17.30
CA ASP A 36 -4.36 -2.50 17.11
C ASP A 36 -4.28 -2.13 15.62
N ILE A 37 -5.39 -2.32 14.89
CA ILE A 37 -5.49 -2.03 13.46
C ILE A 37 -5.85 -0.57 13.24
N ILE A 38 -4.87 0.21 12.82
CA ILE A 38 -5.03 1.60 12.39
C ILE A 38 -5.36 1.61 10.90
N HIS A 39 -6.49 2.19 10.56
CA HIS A 39 -6.90 2.44 9.19
C HIS A 39 -7.57 3.81 9.11
N ILE A 40 -7.13 4.65 8.18
CA ILE A 40 -7.70 5.98 8.02
C ILE A 40 -9.01 5.91 7.26
N GLN A 41 -10.06 6.40 7.91
CA GLN A 41 -11.41 6.54 7.38
C GLN A 41 -11.50 7.77 6.46
N ILE A 42 -10.83 7.70 5.31
CA ILE A 42 -11.08 8.60 4.19
C ILE A 42 -12.09 7.91 3.28
N ASP A 43 -13.02 8.67 2.73
CA ASP A 43 -13.93 8.16 1.72
C ASP A 43 -13.16 7.81 0.43
N ARG A 44 -12.86 6.52 0.26
CA ARG A 44 -12.07 5.99 -0.87
C ARG A 44 -12.94 5.53 -2.03
N ARG A 45 -14.20 5.98 -2.10
CA ARG A 45 -15.12 5.68 -3.23
C ARG A 45 -14.50 5.96 -4.60
N GLU A 46 -13.65 6.97 -4.67
CA GLU A 46 -12.91 7.32 -5.87
C GLU A 46 -11.88 6.29 -6.33
N PHE A 47 -11.51 5.28 -5.53
CA PHE A 47 -10.63 4.18 -5.96
C PHE A 47 -11.40 2.99 -6.53
N HIS A 48 -12.72 2.89 -6.27
CA HIS A 48 -13.56 1.81 -6.77
C HIS A 48 -14.02 2.08 -8.21
N SER A 49 -13.18 1.75 -9.19
CA SER A 49 -13.53 1.83 -10.60
C SER A 49 -12.92 0.69 -11.41
N ASN A 50 -13.61 0.31 -12.50
CA ASN A 50 -13.07 -0.60 -13.50
C ASN A 50 -12.02 0.08 -14.40
N TRP A 51 -11.85 1.38 -14.29
CA TRP A 51 -10.86 2.15 -15.04
C TRP A 51 -9.65 2.42 -14.16
N PHE A 52 -8.46 2.23 -14.73
CA PHE A 52 -7.22 2.65 -14.07
C PHE A 52 -7.25 4.14 -13.75
N ILE A 53 -6.72 4.51 -12.59
CA ILE A 53 -6.80 5.86 -12.05
C ILE A 53 -6.15 6.88 -13.00
N GLU A 54 -5.11 6.49 -13.73
CA GLU A 54 -4.41 7.31 -14.72
C GLU A 54 -5.33 7.76 -15.86
N TYR A 55 -6.22 6.88 -16.32
CA TYR A 55 -7.19 7.23 -17.37
C TYR A 55 -8.27 8.19 -16.84
N ARG A 56 -8.68 8.00 -15.59
CA ARG A 56 -9.67 8.88 -14.93
C ARG A 56 -9.09 10.25 -14.63
N MET A 57 -7.82 10.31 -14.20
CA MET A 57 -7.10 11.58 -14.04
C MET A 57 -7.04 12.34 -15.37
N LYS A 58 -6.65 11.66 -16.45
CA LYS A 58 -6.59 12.27 -17.78
C LYS A 58 -7.96 12.80 -18.23
N ALA A 59 -9.01 12.02 -18.05
CA ALA A 59 -10.38 12.44 -18.38
C ALA A 59 -10.84 13.66 -17.56
N SER A 60 -10.60 13.66 -16.24
CA SER A 60 -10.91 14.79 -15.34
C SER A 60 -10.18 16.08 -15.75
N MET A 61 -8.88 15.98 -16.08
CA MET A 61 -8.09 17.13 -16.51
C MET A 61 -8.50 17.66 -17.90
N GLU A 62 -8.80 16.79 -18.86
CA GLU A 62 -9.20 17.18 -20.21
C GLU A 62 -10.60 17.80 -20.26
N SER A 63 -11.51 17.31 -19.43
CA SER A 63 -12.90 17.80 -19.36
C SER A 63 -13.09 18.97 -18.37
N ASN A 64 -12.09 19.22 -17.51
CA ASN A 64 -12.21 20.11 -16.34
C ASN A 64 -13.46 19.77 -15.49
N ASP A 65 -13.78 18.46 -15.43
CA ASP A 65 -14.94 17.93 -14.71
C ASP A 65 -14.46 16.99 -13.59
N ALA A 66 -14.61 17.48 -12.36
CA ALA A 66 -14.27 16.72 -11.16
C ALA A 66 -15.19 15.52 -10.91
N SER A 67 -16.28 15.34 -11.68
CA SER A 67 -17.18 14.19 -11.56
C SER A 67 -16.50 12.85 -11.89
N PHE A 68 -15.42 12.87 -12.67
CA PHE A 68 -14.67 11.67 -13.03
C PHE A 68 -13.72 11.20 -11.94
N LEU A 69 -13.14 12.14 -11.19
CA LEU A 69 -12.16 11.88 -10.15
C LEU A 69 -11.89 13.17 -9.36
N ASP A 70 -12.08 13.15 -8.05
CA ASP A 70 -11.56 14.18 -7.16
C ASP A 70 -10.04 14.00 -6.97
N LEU A 71 -9.29 14.75 -7.78
CA LEU A 71 -7.82 14.69 -7.78
C LEU A 71 -7.20 15.09 -6.44
N GLN A 72 -7.82 16.01 -5.72
CA GLN A 72 -7.28 16.50 -4.45
C GLN A 72 -7.45 15.45 -3.36
N MET A 73 -8.63 14.84 -3.27
CA MET A 73 -8.88 13.75 -2.33
C MET A 73 -7.97 12.54 -2.59
N VAL A 74 -7.75 12.16 -3.86
CA VAL A 74 -6.82 11.08 -4.23
C VAL A 74 -5.39 11.43 -3.84
N ALA A 75 -4.94 12.66 -4.12
CA ALA A 75 -3.59 13.10 -3.76
C ALA A 75 -3.39 13.13 -2.24
N ASP A 76 -4.32 13.74 -1.50
CA ASP A 76 -4.23 13.87 -0.04
C ASP A 76 -4.22 12.49 0.63
N SER A 77 -5.13 11.59 0.24
CA SER A 77 -5.17 10.22 0.77
C SER A 77 -3.89 9.44 0.48
N THR A 78 -3.37 9.57 -0.75
CA THR A 78 -2.11 8.95 -1.19
C THR A 78 -0.92 9.46 -0.39
N ILE A 79 -0.80 10.77 -0.18
CA ILE A 79 0.29 11.39 0.58
C ILE A 79 0.24 10.96 2.04
N ILE A 80 -0.95 10.92 2.64
CA ILE A 80 -1.12 10.47 4.03
C ILE A 80 -0.70 8.99 4.18
N ASP A 81 -1.13 8.12 3.26
CA ASP A 81 -0.71 6.71 3.29
C ASP A 81 0.79 6.56 3.13
N LEU A 82 1.40 7.30 2.19
CA LEU A 82 2.85 7.29 1.99
C LEU A 82 3.58 7.71 3.26
N ALA A 83 3.15 8.79 3.91
CA ALA A 83 3.77 9.28 5.15
C ALA A 83 3.68 8.24 6.28
N LEU A 84 2.49 7.69 6.52
CA LEU A 84 2.27 6.73 7.63
C LEU A 84 2.96 5.40 7.40
N LEU A 85 2.93 4.89 6.17
CA LEU A 85 3.68 3.69 5.82
C LEU A 85 5.18 3.96 5.93
N ALA A 86 5.66 5.11 5.46
CA ALA A 86 7.09 5.40 5.50
C ALA A 86 7.65 5.47 6.93
N GLU A 87 6.85 5.92 7.89
CA GLU A 87 7.19 5.96 9.31
C GLU A 87 7.16 4.58 9.98
N SER A 88 6.47 3.59 9.42
CA SER A 88 6.29 2.26 10.03
C SER A 88 7.61 1.50 10.22
N ASP A 89 7.82 0.89 11.39
CA ASP A 89 9.06 0.17 11.74
C ASP A 89 9.33 -1.05 10.85
N TYR A 90 8.25 -1.70 10.40
CA TYR A 90 8.26 -2.86 9.51
C TYR A 90 7.34 -2.59 8.34
N LEU A 91 7.75 -2.99 7.14
CA LEU A 91 6.95 -2.86 5.93
C LEU A 91 6.51 -4.23 5.40
N ILE A 92 5.23 -4.40 5.12
CA ILE A 92 4.72 -5.57 4.39
C ILE A 92 3.97 -5.04 3.17
N GLY A 93 4.36 -5.47 1.98
CA GLY A 93 3.76 -4.99 0.74
C GLY A 93 4.04 -5.89 -0.45
N ALA A 94 3.59 -5.46 -1.62
CA ALA A 94 3.85 -6.11 -2.90
C ALA A 94 4.69 -5.18 -3.78
N PHE A 95 5.89 -5.60 -4.20
CA PHE A 95 6.83 -4.78 -4.97
C PHE A 95 6.61 -4.80 -6.47
N SER A 96 5.63 -5.57 -6.97
CA SER A 96 5.00 -5.24 -8.25
C SER A 96 4.40 -3.82 -8.24
N SER A 97 3.83 -3.39 -7.10
CA SER A 97 3.29 -2.04 -6.96
C SER A 97 4.40 -0.99 -6.87
N HIS A 98 4.29 0.05 -7.70
CA HIS A 98 5.13 1.24 -7.60
C HIS A 98 4.95 1.95 -6.25
N PHE A 99 3.74 1.90 -5.69
CA PHE A 99 3.41 2.50 -4.41
C PHE A 99 4.23 1.89 -3.27
N SER A 100 4.23 0.55 -3.13
CA SER A 100 5.01 -0.13 -2.09
C SER A 100 6.52 0.09 -2.22
N ARG A 101 7.03 0.19 -3.45
CA ARG A 101 8.45 0.50 -3.70
C ARG A 101 8.79 1.92 -3.26
N LEU A 102 7.95 2.89 -3.60
CA LEU A 102 8.10 4.28 -3.19
C LEU A 102 8.07 4.42 -1.67
N VAL A 103 7.17 3.70 -0.99
CA VAL A 103 7.12 3.64 0.48
C VAL A 103 8.46 3.19 1.06
N LEU A 104 9.04 2.10 0.56
CA LEU A 104 10.33 1.60 1.04
C LEU A 104 11.45 2.62 0.82
N GLU A 105 11.52 3.22 -0.37
CA GLU A 105 12.52 4.24 -0.70
C GLU A 105 12.41 5.48 0.20
N LEU A 106 11.17 5.90 0.47
CA LEU A 106 10.89 7.01 1.37
C LEU A 106 11.28 6.66 2.82
N SER A 107 10.93 5.47 3.30
CA SER A 107 11.35 5.00 4.62
C SER A 107 12.87 4.98 4.77
N VAL A 108 13.60 4.47 3.77
CA VAL A 108 15.07 4.44 3.78
C VAL A 108 15.62 5.85 3.91
N SER A 109 15.06 6.79 3.13
CA SER A 109 15.49 8.18 3.13
C SER A 109 15.22 8.87 4.47
N MET A 110 14.07 8.59 5.11
CA MET A 110 13.70 9.17 6.40
C MET A 110 14.49 8.57 7.57
N LYS A 111 14.76 7.27 7.54
CA LYS A 111 15.36 6.53 8.67
C LYS A 111 16.88 6.44 8.60
N GLY A 112 17.46 6.62 7.42
CA GLY A 112 18.90 6.45 7.18
C GLY A 112 19.36 4.99 7.16
N TYR A 113 18.43 4.04 7.21
CA TYR A 113 18.69 2.60 7.07
C TYR A 113 17.51 1.91 6.37
N VAL A 114 17.74 0.70 5.85
CA VAL A 114 16.68 -0.11 5.23
C VAL A 114 15.81 -0.73 6.33
N PRO A 115 14.53 -0.33 6.49
CA PRO A 115 13.67 -0.94 7.49
C PRO A 115 13.45 -2.42 7.14
N PRO A 116 13.25 -3.30 8.14
CA PRO A 116 12.85 -4.66 7.86
C PRO A 116 11.57 -4.68 7.02
N TYR A 117 11.58 -5.41 5.90
CA TYR A 117 10.42 -5.53 5.02
C TYR A 117 10.15 -6.97 4.59
N VAL A 118 8.89 -7.23 4.23
CA VAL A 118 8.44 -8.47 3.58
C VAL A 118 7.74 -8.08 2.29
N SER A 119 8.28 -8.53 1.17
CA SER A 119 7.60 -8.45 -0.12
C SER A 119 6.82 -9.75 -0.39
N LEU A 120 5.58 -9.63 -0.84
CA LEU A 120 4.67 -10.75 -1.08
C LEU A 120 4.84 -11.40 -2.47
N ASP A 121 5.55 -10.75 -3.39
CA ASP A 121 5.68 -11.17 -4.79
C ASP A 121 7.13 -11.20 -5.29
N TYR A 122 7.82 -10.06 -5.34
CA TYR A 122 9.14 -9.89 -5.94
C TYR A 122 10.14 -9.28 -4.96
N ALA A 123 11.42 -9.60 -5.11
CA ALA A 123 12.48 -8.91 -4.38
C ALA A 123 12.59 -7.44 -4.82
N TYR A 124 13.01 -6.56 -3.91
CA TYR A 124 13.28 -5.15 -4.22
C TYR A 124 14.35 -5.05 -5.31
N GLY A 125 14.13 -4.20 -6.33
CA GLY A 125 15.07 -4.01 -7.42
C GLY A 125 14.97 -5.02 -8.57
N MET A 126 13.93 -5.85 -8.64
CA MET A 126 13.60 -6.64 -9.83
C MET A 126 12.50 -5.96 -10.69
N PRO A 127 12.80 -4.97 -11.54
CA PRO A 127 11.85 -4.45 -12.50
C PRO A 127 11.81 -5.38 -13.73
N GLY A 128 10.81 -6.25 -13.85
CA GLY A 128 10.44 -6.86 -15.15
C GLY A 128 11.49 -7.70 -15.90
N ILE A 129 12.63 -8.06 -15.30
CA ILE A 129 13.64 -8.92 -15.93
C ILE A 129 13.50 -10.35 -15.39
N PHE A 130 12.46 -11.05 -15.83
CA PHE A 130 12.55 -12.50 -16.01
C PHE A 130 12.12 -12.81 -17.45
N PRO A 131 12.97 -13.46 -18.27
CA PRO A 131 12.48 -14.03 -19.51
C PRO A 131 11.35 -15.03 -19.18
N PRO A 132 10.35 -15.19 -20.07
CA PRO A 132 9.06 -15.87 -19.79
C PRO A 132 9.13 -17.37 -19.42
N TYR A 133 10.30 -17.91 -19.07
CA TYR A 133 10.55 -19.33 -18.83
C TYR A 133 10.89 -19.71 -17.39
N ALA A 134 11.01 -18.77 -16.46
CA ALA A 134 11.26 -19.12 -15.06
C ALA A 134 9.95 -19.39 -14.30
N ARG A 135 9.30 -20.53 -14.60
CA ARG A 135 8.39 -21.16 -13.64
C ARG A 135 9.23 -21.99 -12.66
N PRO A 136 8.94 -21.99 -11.35
CA PRO A 136 9.49 -23.00 -10.46
C PRO A 136 8.99 -24.38 -10.92
N GLN A 137 9.90 -25.36 -10.94
CA GLN A 137 9.58 -26.78 -11.12
C GLN A 137 8.81 -27.31 -9.91
#